data_AF-A0A9W4TIT2-F1
#
_entry.id   AF-A0A9W4TIT2-F1
#
_cell.length_a   1.000
_cell.length_b   1.000
_cell.length_c   1.000
_cell.angle_alpha   90.00
_cell.angle_beta   90.00
_cell.angle_gamma   90.00
#
_symmetry.space_group_name_H-M   'P 1'
#
loop_
_entity.id
_entity.type
_entity.pdbx_description
1 polymer ?
#
loop_
_entity_poly.entity_id
_entity_poly.type
_entity_poly.pdbx_seq_one_letter_code
_entity_poly.pdbx_strand_id
1 'polypeptide(L)'
;MSNTNTISINDVLRGAVELATNDQLPLEVVFQQCYDNEHLSPENNFGAWDLCLQQVYNTRNPKPGIEEFGDAMYSVWKNAGLSRAIMIKALASIPGYTGTPIYTEVNKYYPITVLMTVDTIKTVQTGSLYITITDDNGDPNQGSSEIQVNAKISTIIRWKAVSLNVTDTVHLKQFVVRGGVNLFSANEPSLQSDGTFQGTLIATGTEVYSFTITINDGSQQYDWDPYIVCTA
;
A
#
# COMPACT_ATOMS: atom_id res chain seq x y z
N MET A 1 29.72 2.27 31.87
CA MET A 1 29.66 3.39 30.90
C MET A 1 29.29 2.78 29.57
N SER A 2 28.06 2.97 29.13
CA SER A 2 27.59 2.49 27.83
C SER A 2 28.16 3.42 26.77
N ASN A 3 29.11 2.94 25.97
CA ASN A 3 29.53 3.62 24.75
C ASN A 3 28.45 3.39 23.69
N THR A 4 27.42 4.22 23.70
CA THR A 4 26.63 4.43 22.49
C THR A 4 27.51 5.24 21.53
N ASN A 5 28.25 4.55 20.66
CA ASN A 5 28.84 5.18 19.48
C ASN A 5 27.68 5.69 18.63
N THR A 6 27.34 6.97 18.80
CA THR A 6 26.49 7.68 17.86
C THR A 6 27.33 7.87 16.60
N ILE A 7 27.19 6.96 15.64
CA ILE A 7 27.73 7.16 14.31
C ILE A 7 27.05 8.42 13.75
N SER A 8 27.84 9.31 13.15
CA SER A 8 27.31 10.56 12.61
C SER A 8 26.58 10.28 11.30
N ILE A 9 25.50 11.02 11.01
CA ILE A 9 24.84 11.03 9.68
C ILE A 9 25.88 11.22 8.56
N ASN A 10 26.97 11.96 8.83
CA ASN A 10 28.06 12.16 7.88
C ASN A 10 28.86 10.88 7.58
N ASP A 11 28.97 9.95 8.53
CA ASP A 11 29.63 8.65 8.33
C ASP A 11 28.73 7.68 7.56
N VAL A 12 27.42 7.71 7.79
CA VAL A 12 26.40 6.99 6.99
C VAL A 12 26.44 7.45 5.54
N LEU A 13 26.43 8.77 5.33
CA LEU A 13 26.54 9.37 4.00
C LEU A 13 27.86 9.00 3.31
N ARG A 14 28.99 8.98 4.03
CA ARG A 14 30.30 8.59 3.46
C ARG A 14 30.32 7.11 3.04
N GLY A 15 29.77 6.20 3.86
CA GLY A 15 29.67 4.78 3.51
C GLY A 15 28.77 4.54 2.29
N ALA A 16 27.61 5.21 2.22
CA ALA A 16 26.73 5.13 1.06
C ALA A 16 27.39 5.68 -0.22
N VAL A 17 28.19 6.76 -0.12
CA VAL A 17 28.96 7.33 -1.25
C VAL A 17 30.02 6.34 -1.78
N GLU A 18 30.79 5.70 -0.89
CA GLU A 18 31.84 4.75 -1.29
C GLU A 18 31.26 3.48 -1.95
N LEU A 19 30.07 3.06 -1.53
CA LEU A 19 29.39 1.87 -2.05
C LEU A 19 28.63 2.14 -3.35
N ALA A 20 28.01 3.32 -3.47
CA ALA A 20 27.21 3.68 -4.64
C ALA A 20 28.04 4.13 -5.85
N THR A 21 29.32 4.46 -5.65
CA THR A 21 30.27 4.76 -6.74
C THR A 21 30.84 3.52 -7.42
N ASN A 22 30.58 2.33 -6.88
CA ASN A 22 30.88 1.07 -7.56
C ASN A 22 29.65 0.56 -8.31
N ASP A 23 29.48 1.03 -9.55
CA ASP A 23 28.36 0.65 -10.43
C ASP A 23 28.25 -0.86 -10.70
N GLN A 24 29.26 -1.68 -10.33
CA GLN A 24 29.23 -3.13 -10.47
C GLN A 24 28.50 -3.88 -9.35
N LEU A 25 28.28 -3.24 -8.20
CA LEU A 25 27.53 -3.89 -7.11
C LEU A 25 26.03 -3.92 -7.45
N PRO A 26 25.30 -5.02 -7.17
CA PRO A 26 23.84 -5.02 -7.25
C PRO A 26 23.22 -4.01 -6.25
N LEU A 27 22.08 -3.40 -6.60
CA LEU A 27 21.40 -2.44 -5.72
C LEU A 27 21.01 -3.06 -4.38
N GLU A 28 20.62 -4.34 -4.36
CA GLU A 28 20.28 -5.08 -3.16
C GLU A 28 21.44 -5.12 -2.17
N VAL A 29 22.67 -5.27 -2.67
CA VAL A 29 23.88 -5.32 -1.83
C VAL A 29 24.13 -3.95 -1.19
N VAL A 30 24.01 -2.88 -1.99
CA VAL A 30 24.20 -1.51 -1.50
C VAL A 30 23.11 -1.14 -0.48
N PHE A 31 21.87 -1.52 -0.74
CA PHE A 31 20.73 -1.31 0.15
C PHE A 31 20.82 -2.14 1.43
N GLN A 32 21.24 -3.40 1.35
CA GLN A 32 21.52 -4.23 2.52
C GLN A 32 22.59 -3.60 3.41
N GLN A 33 23.64 -3.01 2.82
CA GLN A 33 24.67 -2.32 3.58
C GLN A 33 24.15 -1.03 4.22
N CYS A 34 23.26 -0.29 3.56
CA CYS A 34 22.55 0.82 4.18
C CYS A 34 21.64 0.36 5.32
N TYR A 35 21.05 -0.84 5.24
CA TYR A 35 20.24 -1.40 6.33
C TYR A 35 21.07 -1.83 7.54
N ASP A 36 22.17 -2.54 7.28
CA ASP A 36 23.03 -3.13 8.30
C ASP A 36 23.80 -2.06 9.09
N ASN A 37 24.18 -0.97 8.41
CA ASN A 37 24.72 0.22 9.08
C ASN A 37 23.60 0.92 9.86
N GLU A 38 23.63 0.82 11.20
CA GLU A 38 22.73 1.46 12.17
C GLU A 38 21.34 0.84 12.41
N HIS A 39 21.05 -0.37 11.93
CA HIS A 39 19.71 -1.00 12.08
C HIS A 39 18.59 -0.08 11.57
N LEU A 40 18.78 0.53 10.40
CA LEU A 40 17.84 1.50 9.83
C LEU A 40 16.54 0.79 9.40
N SER A 41 15.63 0.59 10.35
CA SER A 41 14.28 0.17 10.02
C SER A 41 13.57 1.30 9.29
N PRO A 42 12.94 1.03 8.11
CA PRO A 42 12.18 2.04 7.38
C PRO A 42 11.05 2.67 8.20
N GLU A 43 10.54 1.97 9.23
CA GLU A 43 9.47 2.48 10.11
C GLU A 43 10.00 3.46 11.17
N ASN A 44 11.18 3.20 11.73
CA ASN A 44 11.67 3.91 12.91
C ASN A 44 12.72 4.99 12.59
N ASN A 45 13.44 4.87 11.47
CA ASN A 45 14.50 5.80 11.09
C ASN A 45 14.50 6.11 9.58
N PHE A 46 13.33 6.52 9.07
CA PHE A 46 13.14 6.82 7.64
C PHE A 46 14.13 7.89 7.11
N GLY A 47 14.48 8.89 7.91
CA GLY A 47 15.30 10.02 7.44
C GLY A 47 16.72 9.64 7.01
N ALA A 48 17.40 8.79 7.78
CA ALA A 48 18.73 8.29 7.43
C ALA A 48 18.69 7.38 6.19
N TRP A 49 17.63 6.57 6.09
CA TRP A 49 17.41 5.71 4.92
C TRP A 49 17.17 6.50 3.64
N ASP A 50 16.29 7.51 3.69
CA ASP A 50 15.99 8.39 2.56
C ASP A 50 17.27 9.05 2.00
N LEU A 51 18.15 9.52 2.89
CA LEU A 51 19.45 10.07 2.50
C LEU A 51 20.33 9.05 1.77
N CYS A 52 20.40 7.80 2.24
CA CYS A 52 21.11 6.74 1.50
C CYS A 52 20.49 6.53 0.12
N LEU A 53 19.17 6.39 0.02
CA LEU A 53 18.49 6.14 -1.26
C LEU A 53 18.77 7.26 -2.28
N GLN A 54 18.63 8.52 -1.86
CA GLN A 54 18.92 9.68 -2.71
C GLN A 54 20.39 9.69 -3.14
N GLN A 55 21.31 9.34 -2.24
CA GLN A 55 22.74 9.28 -2.56
C GLN A 55 23.05 8.19 -3.60
N VAL A 56 22.47 7.00 -3.44
CA VAL A 56 22.61 5.88 -4.39
C VAL A 56 22.11 6.29 -5.77
N TYR A 57 20.91 6.88 -5.84
CA TYR A 57 20.33 7.34 -7.09
C TYR A 57 21.15 8.45 -7.78
N ASN A 58 21.71 9.39 -7.01
CA ASN A 58 22.47 10.51 -7.55
C ASN A 58 23.88 10.14 -8.02
N THR A 59 24.44 9.02 -7.55
CA THR A 59 25.81 8.60 -7.86
C THR A 59 25.88 7.54 -8.96
N ARG A 60 24.91 6.64 -9.04
CA ARG A 60 24.82 5.60 -10.07
C ARG A 60 24.74 6.18 -11.48
N ASN A 61 25.51 5.60 -12.39
CA ASN A 61 25.43 5.93 -13.82
C ASN A 61 25.45 4.64 -14.69
N PRO A 62 24.37 4.31 -15.42
CA PRO A 62 23.12 5.07 -15.55
C PRO A 62 22.32 5.13 -14.24
N LYS A 63 21.45 6.12 -14.13
CA LYS A 63 20.51 6.20 -13.02
C LYS A 63 19.57 4.98 -13.06
N PRO A 64 19.37 4.28 -11.93
CA PRO A 64 18.48 3.13 -11.89
C PRO A 64 17.05 3.55 -12.21
N GLY A 65 16.30 2.64 -12.80
CA GLY A 65 14.86 2.83 -13.04
C GLY A 65 14.05 2.58 -11.76
N ILE A 66 12.79 3.03 -11.75
CA ILE A 66 11.90 2.85 -10.59
C ILE A 66 11.66 1.37 -10.26
N GLU A 67 11.61 0.51 -11.29
CA GLU A 67 11.41 -0.94 -11.12
C GLU A 67 12.61 -1.57 -10.41
N GLU A 68 13.81 -1.39 -10.96
CA GLU A 68 15.06 -1.91 -10.38
C GLU A 68 15.27 -1.43 -8.93
N PHE A 69 14.96 -0.16 -8.68
CA PHE A 69 15.09 0.44 -7.35
C PHE A 69 14.03 -0.10 -6.37
N GLY A 70 12.78 -0.24 -6.82
CA GLY A 70 11.68 -0.78 -6.04
C GLY A 70 11.88 -2.25 -5.67
N ASP A 71 12.25 -3.08 -6.66
CA ASP A 71 12.56 -4.51 -6.48
C ASP A 71 13.67 -4.69 -5.43
N ALA A 72 14.75 -3.93 -5.55
CA ALA A 72 15.88 -4.03 -4.63
C ALA A 72 15.50 -3.58 -3.21
N MET A 73 14.73 -2.50 -3.06
CA MET A 73 14.24 -2.06 -1.75
C MET A 73 13.35 -3.12 -1.10
N TYR A 74 12.36 -3.63 -1.84
CA TYR A 74 11.43 -4.61 -1.30
C TYR A 74 12.16 -5.89 -0.87
N SER A 75 13.12 -6.36 -1.68
CA SER A 75 13.92 -7.55 -1.40
C SER A 75 14.63 -7.48 -0.04
N VAL A 76 15.25 -6.34 0.27
CA VAL A 76 16.01 -6.11 1.50
C VAL A 76 15.08 -5.92 2.71
N TRP A 77 14.05 -5.08 2.58
CA TRP A 77 13.33 -4.56 3.75
C TRP A 77 11.93 -5.15 4.01
N LYS A 78 11.41 -6.05 3.16
CA LYS A 78 10.06 -6.63 3.35
C LYS A 78 9.85 -7.25 4.75
N ASN A 79 10.88 -7.84 5.33
CA ASN A 79 10.82 -8.46 6.65
C ASN A 79 11.16 -7.49 7.80
N ALA A 80 11.58 -6.26 7.47
CA ALA A 80 12.01 -5.23 8.41
C ALA A 80 10.94 -4.16 8.67
N GLY A 81 9.68 -4.45 8.32
CA GLY A 81 8.57 -3.51 8.46
C GLY A 81 8.43 -2.54 7.29
N LEU A 82 8.93 -2.86 6.09
CA LEU A 82 8.62 -2.03 4.92
C LEU A 82 7.11 -2.12 4.64
N SER A 83 6.37 -1.09 5.02
CA SER A 83 4.94 -0.97 4.72
C SER A 83 4.74 -0.31 3.36
N ARG A 84 3.55 -0.53 2.77
CA ARG A 84 3.15 0.09 1.50
C ARG A 84 3.34 1.62 1.50
N ALA A 85 2.90 2.28 2.57
CA ALA A 85 3.02 3.72 2.74
C ALA A 85 4.48 4.19 2.78
N ILE A 86 5.35 3.44 3.46
CA ILE A 86 6.78 3.76 3.52
C ILE A 86 7.44 3.56 2.17
N MET A 87 7.09 2.50 1.43
CA MET A 87 7.64 2.28 0.10
C MET A 87 7.23 3.37 -0.89
N ILE A 88 5.97 3.82 -0.86
CA ILE A 88 5.51 4.99 -1.64
C ILE A 88 6.33 6.22 -1.28
N LYS A 89 6.46 6.51 0.01
CA LYS A 89 7.17 7.69 0.50
C LYS A 89 8.63 7.71 0.06
N ALA A 90 9.26 6.54 0.04
CA ALA A 90 10.66 6.38 -0.36
C ALA A 90 10.88 6.48 -1.86
N LEU A 91 10.01 5.87 -2.67
CA LEU A 91 10.10 6.06 -4.12
C LEU A 91 9.80 7.51 -4.50
N ALA A 92 8.87 8.17 -3.81
CA ALA A 92 8.54 9.58 -4.04
C ALA A 92 9.65 10.56 -3.65
N SER A 93 10.64 10.16 -2.85
CA SER A 93 11.76 11.03 -2.49
C SER A 93 12.87 11.06 -3.54
N ILE A 94 12.85 10.13 -4.51
CA ILE A 94 13.84 10.05 -5.57
C ILE A 94 13.54 11.04 -6.70
N PRO A 95 14.47 11.96 -7.05
CA PRO A 95 14.25 12.93 -8.11
C PRO A 95 14.02 12.29 -9.48
N GLY A 96 12.78 12.35 -9.97
CA GLY A 96 12.37 11.78 -11.26
C GLY A 96 11.36 10.64 -11.16
N TYR A 97 11.10 10.12 -9.95
CA TYR A 97 9.98 9.22 -9.70
C TYR A 97 8.79 10.04 -9.24
N THR A 98 7.71 10.06 -10.02
CA THR A 98 6.52 10.87 -9.70
C THR A 98 5.24 10.18 -10.18
N GLY A 99 4.17 10.26 -9.40
CA GLY A 99 2.82 9.89 -9.83
C GLY A 99 2.61 8.39 -10.05
N THR A 100 1.81 8.04 -11.07
CA THR A 100 1.35 6.68 -11.39
C THR A 100 2.43 5.58 -11.43
N PRO A 101 3.66 5.82 -11.93
CA PRO A 101 4.75 4.84 -11.87
C PRO A 101 5.06 4.33 -10.45
N ILE A 102 5.01 5.20 -9.43
CA ILE A 102 5.27 4.80 -8.04
C ILE A 102 4.24 3.78 -7.58
N TYR A 103 2.95 4.09 -7.79
CA TYR A 103 1.87 3.19 -7.41
C TYR A 103 1.92 1.88 -8.20
N THR A 104 2.19 1.95 -9.51
CA THR A 104 2.37 0.76 -10.36
C THR A 104 3.44 -0.17 -9.78
N GLU A 105 4.58 0.39 -9.37
CA GLU A 105 5.67 -0.39 -8.79
C GLU A 105 5.28 -1.00 -7.45
N VAL A 106 4.74 -0.18 -6.54
CA VAL A 106 4.36 -0.62 -5.19
C VAL A 106 3.29 -1.72 -5.21
N ASN A 107 2.36 -1.67 -6.16
CA ASN A 107 1.27 -2.63 -6.28
C ASN A 107 1.74 -4.04 -6.68
N LYS A 108 2.99 -4.22 -7.13
CA LYS A 108 3.60 -5.55 -7.34
C LYS A 108 3.76 -6.31 -6.03
N TYR A 109 3.95 -5.59 -4.92
CA TYR A 109 4.35 -6.17 -3.64
C TYR A 109 3.27 -6.08 -2.57
N TYR A 110 2.41 -5.07 -2.66
CA TYR A 110 1.36 -4.81 -1.69
C TYR A 110 0.01 -4.68 -2.38
N PRO A 111 -1.07 -5.20 -1.79
CA PRO A 111 -2.40 -4.98 -2.32
C PRO A 111 -2.77 -3.50 -2.23
N ILE A 112 -3.56 -3.03 -3.19
CA ILE A 112 -4.31 -1.78 -3.04
C ILE A 112 -5.36 -2.00 -1.97
N THR A 113 -5.41 -1.14 -0.96
CA THR A 113 -6.42 -1.22 0.10
C THR A 113 -7.53 -0.22 -0.16
N VAL A 114 -8.72 -0.72 -0.46
CA VAL A 114 -9.98 0.02 -0.45
C VAL A 114 -10.53 0.05 0.98
N LEU A 115 -10.48 1.21 1.60
CA LEU A 115 -10.96 1.47 2.95
C LEU A 115 -12.37 2.05 2.93
N MET A 116 -13.30 1.28 3.47
CA MET A 116 -14.69 1.66 3.75
C MET A 116 -14.80 2.18 5.17
N THR A 117 -15.11 3.46 5.33
CA THR A 117 -15.31 4.10 6.63
C THR A 117 -16.80 4.29 6.86
N VAL A 118 -17.36 3.60 7.86
CA VAL A 118 -18.80 3.60 8.16
C VAL A 118 -19.11 4.55 9.31
N ASP A 119 -20.05 5.47 9.12
CA ASP A 119 -20.67 6.22 10.21
C ASP A 119 -21.70 5.32 10.90
N THR A 120 -21.21 4.56 11.88
CA THR A 120 -21.99 3.54 12.59
C THR A 120 -23.18 4.12 13.35
N ILE A 121 -22.99 5.26 14.02
CA ILE A 121 -24.06 5.93 14.77
C ILE A 121 -25.21 6.29 13.83
N LYS A 122 -24.91 6.98 12.72
CA LYS A 122 -25.93 7.39 11.76
C LYS A 122 -26.57 6.19 11.06
N THR A 123 -25.77 5.18 10.76
CA THR A 123 -26.24 3.94 10.13
C THR A 123 -27.27 3.23 10.99
N VAL A 124 -26.97 3.00 12.27
CA VAL A 124 -27.91 2.36 13.21
C VAL A 124 -29.15 3.22 13.47
N GLN A 125 -28.99 4.54 13.60
CA GLN A 125 -30.12 5.44 13.87
C GLN A 125 -31.15 5.49 12.73
N THR A 126 -30.69 5.37 11.48
CA THR A 126 -31.53 5.52 10.29
C THR A 126 -31.92 4.21 9.64
N GLY A 127 -31.21 3.11 9.97
CA GLY A 127 -31.37 1.82 9.31
C GLY A 127 -30.83 1.77 7.87
N SER A 128 -30.02 2.75 7.46
CA SER A 128 -29.42 2.84 6.12
C SER A 128 -27.90 2.97 6.23
N LEU A 129 -27.13 2.38 5.33
CA LEU A 129 -25.67 2.47 5.41
C LEU A 129 -25.16 3.88 5.07
N TYR A 130 -24.35 4.45 5.96
CA TYR A 130 -23.59 5.67 5.71
C TYR A 130 -22.10 5.36 5.67
N ILE A 131 -21.52 5.48 4.48
CA ILE A 131 -20.17 5.01 4.19
C ILE A 131 -19.42 6.04 3.33
N THR A 132 -18.13 6.19 3.63
CA THR A 132 -17.16 6.95 2.85
C THR A 132 -16.04 6.00 2.44
N ILE A 133 -15.65 6.00 1.18
CA ILE A 133 -14.69 5.03 0.66
C ILE A 133 -13.49 5.75 0.10
N THR A 134 -12.32 5.19 0.39
CA THR A 134 -11.05 5.63 -0.15
C THR A 134 -10.22 4.44 -0.57
N ASP A 135 -9.21 4.65 -1.42
CA ASP A 135 -8.12 3.72 -1.62
C ASP A 135 -6.77 4.40 -1.35
N ASP A 136 -5.74 3.59 -1.23
CA ASP A 136 -4.37 4.06 -1.03
C ASP A 136 -3.57 4.13 -2.34
N ASN A 137 -4.24 4.13 -3.49
CA ASN A 137 -3.61 4.04 -4.81
C ASN A 137 -3.45 5.40 -5.53
N GLY A 138 -3.72 6.49 -4.80
CA GLY A 138 -3.48 7.85 -5.30
C GLY A 138 -4.55 8.36 -6.27
N ASP A 139 -5.73 7.74 -6.26
CA ASP A 139 -6.83 8.11 -7.16
C ASP A 139 -7.46 9.46 -6.77
N PRO A 140 -7.93 10.28 -7.73
CA PRO A 140 -8.46 11.62 -7.45
C PRO A 140 -9.89 11.61 -6.90
N ASN A 141 -10.64 10.51 -7.08
CA ASN A 141 -12.06 10.41 -6.74
C ASN A 141 -12.27 9.69 -5.39
N GLN A 142 -11.68 10.25 -4.33
CA GLN A 142 -11.73 9.70 -2.97
C GLN A 142 -12.90 10.29 -2.18
N GLY A 143 -13.42 9.52 -1.22
CA GLY A 143 -14.35 10.03 -0.21
C GLY A 143 -15.82 10.04 -0.62
N SER A 144 -16.19 9.26 -1.63
CA SER A 144 -17.58 9.06 -2.05
C SER A 144 -18.13 7.71 -1.55
N SER A 145 -19.43 7.44 -1.74
CA SER A 145 -20.05 6.13 -1.47
C SER A 145 -19.84 5.12 -2.60
N GLU A 146 -19.13 5.51 -3.64
CA GLU A 146 -18.65 4.69 -4.76
C GLU A 146 -17.15 4.93 -4.94
N ILE A 147 -16.43 4.03 -5.60
CA ILE A 147 -15.00 4.22 -5.83
C ILE A 147 -14.56 3.71 -7.20
N GLN A 148 -13.66 4.45 -7.83
CA GLN A 148 -12.86 3.99 -8.95
C GLN A 148 -11.46 3.66 -8.40
N VAL A 149 -11.00 2.44 -8.66
CA VAL A 149 -9.69 1.93 -8.23
C VAL A 149 -8.82 1.73 -9.47
N ASN A 150 -7.80 2.55 -9.67
CA ASN A 150 -6.96 2.45 -10.87
C ASN A 150 -5.87 1.39 -10.72
N ALA A 151 -6.25 0.15 -11.01
CA ALA A 151 -5.42 -1.02 -10.83
C ALA A 151 -5.17 -1.76 -12.16
N LYS A 152 -3.95 -2.24 -12.34
CA LYS A 152 -3.58 -3.09 -13.48
C LYS A 152 -4.00 -4.53 -13.24
N ILE A 153 -4.11 -5.30 -14.32
CA ILE A 153 -4.24 -6.77 -14.26
C ILE A 153 -3.10 -7.34 -13.39
N SER A 154 -3.42 -8.39 -12.65
CA SER A 154 -2.58 -9.05 -11.63
C SER A 154 -2.42 -8.29 -10.32
N THR A 155 -3.00 -7.09 -10.17
CA THR A 155 -3.02 -6.38 -8.89
C THR A 155 -3.97 -7.06 -7.91
N ILE A 156 -3.54 -7.21 -6.66
CA ILE A 156 -4.41 -7.64 -5.57
C ILE A 156 -5.14 -6.41 -5.03
N ILE A 157 -6.47 -6.48 -4.94
CA ILE A 157 -7.28 -5.50 -4.24
C ILE A 157 -7.72 -6.10 -2.91
N ARG A 158 -7.59 -5.31 -1.84
CA ARG A 158 -8.02 -5.62 -0.48
C ARG A 158 -9.11 -4.66 -0.07
N TRP A 159 -10.22 -5.17 0.42
CA TRP A 159 -11.30 -4.38 0.99
C TRP A 159 -11.31 -4.51 2.50
N LYS A 160 -11.35 -3.37 3.17
CA LYS A 160 -11.40 -3.27 4.62
C LYS A 160 -12.48 -2.31 5.04
N ALA A 161 -13.30 -2.68 6.01
CA ALA A 161 -14.25 -1.77 6.64
C ALA A 161 -13.80 -1.40 8.05
N VAL A 162 -14.02 -0.15 8.41
CA VAL A 162 -13.75 0.42 9.74
C VAL A 162 -14.88 1.34 10.14
N SER A 163 -15.03 1.55 11.45
CA SER A 163 -15.93 2.56 11.98
C SER A 163 -15.26 3.94 11.97
N LEU A 164 -16.03 4.98 11.64
CA LEU A 164 -15.67 6.36 11.95
C LEU A 164 -15.65 6.61 13.47
N ASN A 165 -16.49 5.86 14.22
CA ASN A 165 -16.61 5.94 15.66
C ASN A 165 -15.70 4.88 16.31
N VAL A 166 -14.61 5.32 16.95
CA VAL A 166 -13.51 4.47 17.42
C VAL A 166 -13.88 3.37 18.42
N THR A 167 -15.06 3.44 19.04
CA THR A 167 -15.57 2.43 19.97
C THR A 167 -16.32 1.30 19.28
N ASP A 168 -16.73 1.51 18.03
CA ASP A 168 -17.51 0.53 17.28
C ASP A 168 -16.62 -0.29 16.35
N THR A 169 -16.98 -1.57 16.18
CA THR A 169 -16.39 -2.45 15.19
C THR A 169 -17.30 -2.58 13.98
N VAL A 170 -16.68 -2.80 12.82
CA VAL A 170 -17.36 -3.01 11.55
C VAL A 170 -16.73 -4.22 10.89
N HIS A 171 -17.55 -5.17 10.46
CA HIS A 171 -17.09 -6.41 9.83
C HIS A 171 -17.75 -6.59 8.46
N LEU A 172 -16.93 -6.83 7.44
CA LEU A 172 -17.38 -7.31 6.14
C LEU A 172 -17.75 -8.79 6.27
N LYS A 173 -18.96 -9.17 5.85
CA LYS A 173 -19.46 -10.55 5.95
C LYS A 173 -19.59 -11.22 4.60
N GLN A 174 -20.01 -10.47 3.59
CA GLN A 174 -20.25 -11.01 2.26
C GLN A 174 -19.77 -10.05 1.20
N PHE A 175 -19.32 -10.64 0.10
CA PHE A 175 -18.95 -9.99 -1.15
C PHE A 175 -19.67 -10.75 -2.26
N VAL A 176 -20.58 -10.08 -2.98
CA VAL A 176 -21.43 -10.72 -3.99
C VAL A 176 -21.34 -9.93 -5.29
N VAL A 177 -21.01 -10.61 -6.38
CA VAL A 177 -21.07 -10.01 -7.73
C VAL A 177 -22.53 -9.80 -8.13
N ARG A 178 -22.88 -8.57 -8.49
CA ARG A 178 -24.24 -8.21 -8.97
C ARG A 178 -24.32 -8.13 -10.50
N GLY A 179 -23.20 -7.83 -11.16
CA GLY A 179 -23.10 -7.84 -12.61
C GLY A 179 -22.00 -6.92 -13.15
N GLY A 180 -21.79 -6.97 -14.46
CA GLY A 180 -20.68 -6.26 -15.13
C GLY A 180 -19.70 -7.23 -15.76
N VAL A 181 -18.46 -6.77 -15.93
CA VAL A 181 -17.33 -7.60 -16.37
C VAL A 181 -16.88 -8.46 -15.20
N ASN A 182 -16.61 -9.74 -15.42
CA ASN A 182 -16.03 -10.60 -14.39
C ASN A 182 -14.55 -10.23 -14.15
N LEU A 183 -14.29 -9.27 -13.25
CA LEU A 183 -12.96 -8.68 -13.05
C LEU A 183 -11.98 -9.65 -12.37
N PHE A 184 -12.50 -10.60 -11.59
CA PHE A 184 -11.72 -11.49 -10.72
C PHE A 184 -11.79 -12.97 -11.14
N SER A 185 -12.90 -13.40 -11.74
CA SER A 185 -13.17 -14.78 -12.13
C SER A 185 -12.86 -15.77 -11.01
N ALA A 186 -12.02 -16.77 -11.25
CA ALA A 186 -11.63 -17.74 -10.21
C ALA A 186 -10.89 -17.11 -9.02
N ASN A 187 -10.43 -15.86 -9.13
CA ASN A 187 -9.76 -15.10 -8.07
C ASN A 187 -10.70 -14.11 -7.35
N GLU A 188 -12.00 -14.44 -7.30
CA GLU A 188 -13.04 -13.65 -6.63
C GLU A 188 -12.64 -13.27 -5.19
N PRO A 189 -13.04 -12.08 -4.72
CA PRO A 189 -12.71 -11.63 -3.37
C PRO A 189 -13.19 -12.61 -2.29
N SER A 190 -12.26 -13.04 -1.45
CA SER A 190 -12.52 -13.99 -0.36
C SER A 190 -12.10 -13.42 0.98
N LEU A 191 -12.81 -13.84 2.04
CA LEU A 191 -12.54 -13.41 3.42
C LEU A 191 -11.18 -13.96 3.88
N GLN A 192 -10.35 -13.06 4.39
CA GLN A 192 -9.03 -13.35 4.95
C GLN A 192 -9.09 -13.44 6.48
N SER A 193 -8.03 -13.96 7.10
CA SER A 193 -7.93 -14.12 8.56
C SER A 193 -7.93 -12.80 9.34
N ASP A 194 -7.55 -11.69 8.70
CA ASP A 194 -7.55 -10.35 9.27
C ASP A 194 -8.90 -9.61 9.13
N GLY A 195 -9.93 -10.30 8.64
CA GLY A 195 -11.28 -9.74 8.44
C GLY A 195 -11.43 -8.89 7.18
N THR A 196 -10.41 -8.83 6.32
CA THR A 196 -10.48 -8.17 5.02
C THR A 196 -10.98 -9.14 3.94
N PHE A 197 -11.49 -8.60 2.83
CA PHE A 197 -11.69 -9.38 1.60
C PHE A 197 -10.55 -9.11 0.63
N GLN A 198 -10.10 -10.12 -0.09
CA GLN A 198 -9.04 -9.95 -1.10
C GLN A 198 -9.31 -10.75 -2.37
N GLY A 199 -9.08 -10.11 -3.53
CA GLY A 199 -9.17 -10.72 -4.85
C GLY A 199 -8.06 -10.20 -5.77
N THR A 200 -7.74 -10.97 -6.82
CA THR A 200 -6.68 -10.62 -7.79
C THR A 200 -7.30 -10.30 -9.14
N LEU A 201 -7.07 -9.09 -9.63
CA LEU A 201 -7.61 -8.66 -10.92
C LEU A 201 -7.06 -9.50 -12.07
N ILE A 202 -7.94 -9.95 -12.95
CA ILE A 202 -7.58 -10.65 -14.19
C ILE A 202 -8.03 -9.92 -15.45
N ALA A 203 -8.93 -8.93 -15.31
CA ALA A 203 -9.47 -8.13 -16.40
C ALA A 203 -9.65 -6.68 -15.96
N THR A 204 -9.76 -5.79 -16.94
CA THR A 204 -10.09 -4.37 -16.74
C THR A 204 -11.56 -4.13 -17.05
N GLY A 205 -12.16 -3.13 -16.43
CA GLY A 205 -13.54 -2.73 -16.71
C GLY A 205 -14.29 -2.35 -15.45
N THR A 206 -15.58 -2.63 -15.47
CA THR A 206 -16.52 -2.23 -14.43
C THR A 206 -17.29 -3.44 -13.94
N GLU A 207 -17.38 -3.57 -12.62
CA GLU A 207 -18.21 -4.58 -11.96
C GLU A 207 -18.91 -3.96 -10.75
N VAL A 208 -20.15 -4.37 -10.55
CA VAL A 208 -20.99 -3.95 -9.43
C VAL A 208 -21.01 -5.09 -8.43
N TYR A 209 -20.76 -4.76 -7.17
CA TYR A 209 -20.79 -5.73 -6.08
C TYR A 209 -21.87 -5.38 -5.08
N SER A 210 -22.11 -6.30 -4.16
CA SER A 210 -22.86 -6.09 -2.94
C SER A 210 -21.99 -6.51 -1.78
N PHE A 211 -21.85 -5.63 -0.80
CA PHE A 211 -21.18 -5.94 0.46
C PHE A 211 -22.20 -5.95 1.58
N THR A 212 -22.10 -6.95 2.43
CA THR A 212 -22.88 -7.00 3.67
C THR A 212 -21.96 -6.70 4.84
N ILE A 213 -22.40 -5.77 5.68
CA ILE A 213 -21.63 -5.26 6.82
C ILE A 213 -22.43 -5.46 8.12
N THR A 214 -21.73 -5.81 9.20
CA THR A 214 -22.28 -5.81 10.57
C THR A 214 -21.53 -4.84 11.46
N ILE A 215 -22.25 -4.13 12.34
CA ILE A 215 -21.68 -3.20 13.32
C ILE A 215 -21.74 -3.85 14.71
N ASN A 216 -20.63 -3.86 15.45
CA ASN A 216 -20.51 -4.44 16.80
C ASN A 216 -21.01 -5.90 16.90
N ASP A 217 -20.84 -6.67 15.82
CA ASP A 217 -21.41 -8.02 15.65
C ASP A 217 -22.92 -8.11 15.94
N GLY A 218 -23.64 -7.01 15.69
CA GLY A 218 -25.09 -6.95 15.81
C GLY A 218 -25.80 -7.87 14.82
N SER A 219 -27.05 -8.21 15.12
CA SER A 219 -27.89 -9.07 14.28
C SER A 219 -28.35 -8.40 12.97
N GLN A 220 -28.26 -7.07 12.90
CA GLN A 220 -28.62 -6.31 11.70
C GLN A 220 -27.47 -6.28 10.71
N GLN A 221 -27.82 -6.52 9.45
CA GLN A 221 -26.93 -6.48 8.31
C GLN A 221 -27.28 -5.27 7.46
N TYR A 222 -26.24 -4.57 7.00
CA TYR A 222 -26.36 -3.42 6.13
C TYR A 222 -25.74 -3.77 4.79
N ASP A 223 -26.55 -3.67 3.74
CA ASP A 223 -26.11 -3.96 2.38
C ASP A 223 -25.70 -2.67 1.68
N TRP A 224 -24.69 -2.80 0.84
CA TRP A 224 -24.18 -1.74 0.00
C TRP A 224 -23.91 -2.30 -1.38
N ASP A 225 -24.39 -1.63 -2.42
CA ASP A 225 -24.15 -2.04 -3.80
C ASP A 225 -23.14 -1.08 -4.49
N PRO A 226 -21.83 -1.21 -4.23
CA PRO A 226 -20.83 -0.39 -4.90
C PRO A 226 -20.82 -0.54 -6.39
N TYR A 227 -20.50 0.57 -7.02
CA TYR A 227 -19.83 0.61 -8.29
C TYR A 227 -18.31 0.60 -8.09
N ILE A 228 -17.60 -0.37 -8.67
CA ILE A 228 -16.14 -0.37 -8.75
C ILE A 228 -15.72 -0.31 -10.22
N VAL A 229 -14.89 0.68 -10.55
CA VAL A 229 -14.21 0.74 -11.84
C VAL A 229 -12.74 0.39 -11.63
N CYS A 230 -12.28 -0.64 -12.32
CA CYS A 230 -10.86 -0.96 -12.42
C CYS A 230 -10.34 -0.50 -13.78
N THR A 231 -9.59 0.60 -13.80
CA THR A 231 -8.89 1.07 -15.00
C THR A 231 -7.39 0.80 -14.90
N ALA A 232 -6.79 0.34 -16.00
CA ALA A 232 -5.36 0.09 -16.13
C ALA A 232 -4.66 1.21 -16.90
#